data_AF-A0A955RBR7-F1
#
_entry.id   AF-A0A955RBR7-F1
#
_cell.length_a   1.000
_cell.length_b   1.000
_cell.length_c   1.000
_cell.angle_alpha   90.00
_cell.angle_beta   90.00
_cell.angle_gamma   90.00
#
_symmetry.space_group_name_H-M   'P 1'
#
loop_
_entity.id
_entity.type
_entity.pdbx_description
1 polymer ?
#
loop_
_entity_poly.entity_id
_entity_poly.type
_entity_poly.pdbx_seq_one_letter_code
_entity_poly.pdbx_strand_id
1 'polypeptide(L)'
;MTATAYSPGTGGTGPSMDQIVVTPRLGLLAVADAPGGGDDGRAGARLALELVRSHIERNEDVLQRFRRNPGPELRHRVLTVIEEGFARAAQDLFAFARRRQGVLVTLDVLLLLDTEAFIGHVGDGRVYLVRRGLVHQLTVDHSRGDEAIEFEEPGTEEREAEPVGDRRYTRSLGPQPRVRVESLCMELASADRFVVCAAAMHRSLPDSILHARLISERLDALGQSLVSDAVGSPVLAACAQLGGGDPFTPDSAQARLAILAPVPLFAHLTERELRSVAQSTHPRRLPAGSVIFEEGHAGTELYLVISGSVNIVKHGRVIANLGPGSNFGEMALLDEPTRSATAVTAEDAELMVISRDAFFALLKGNPLLAVKILWNLTLRLSANLRTTSSRLAELERR
;
A
#
# COMPACT_ATOMS: atom_id res chain seq x y z
N MET A 1 2.39 -14.74 15.19
CA MET A 1 1.85 -13.57 14.46
C MET A 1 2.07 -12.35 15.32
N THR A 2 2.65 -11.29 14.76
CA THR A 2 2.58 -9.95 15.33
C THR A 2 1.46 -9.21 14.62
N ALA A 3 0.58 -8.52 15.35
CA ALA A 3 -0.46 -7.69 14.76
C ALA A 3 -0.69 -6.43 15.59
N THR A 4 -0.85 -5.30 14.91
CA THR A 4 -0.94 -3.98 15.52
C THR A 4 -1.99 -3.13 14.81
N ALA A 5 -2.76 -2.36 15.59
CA ALA A 5 -3.72 -1.37 15.10
C ALA A 5 -3.10 0.02 15.12
N TYR A 6 -3.40 0.84 14.10
CA TYR A 6 -2.89 2.20 13.96
C TYR A 6 -4.05 3.16 13.66
N SER A 7 -4.12 4.24 14.44
CA SER A 7 -5.09 5.34 14.33
C SER A 7 -4.39 6.65 14.72
N PRO A 8 -4.83 7.84 14.24
CA PRO A 8 -4.25 9.12 14.68
C PRO A 8 -4.33 9.34 16.18
N GLY A 9 -3.30 9.98 16.75
CA GLY A 9 -3.18 10.27 18.18
C GLY A 9 -4.38 11.05 18.75
N THR A 10 -4.79 10.69 19.97
CA THR A 10 -5.92 11.25 20.71
C THR A 10 -5.74 12.74 20.99
N GLY A 11 -6.27 13.58 20.09
CA GLY A 11 -6.30 15.03 20.22
C GLY A 11 -7.43 15.63 19.38
N GLY A 12 -8.68 15.48 19.83
CA GLY A 12 -9.85 16.17 19.30
C GLY A 12 -10.38 15.67 17.94
N THR A 13 -11.55 15.02 17.94
CA THR A 13 -12.35 14.61 16.76
C THR A 13 -11.67 13.73 15.69
N GLY A 14 -10.52 13.12 15.98
CA GLY A 14 -9.97 11.99 15.21
C GLY A 14 -10.69 10.66 15.53
N PRO A 15 -10.55 9.62 14.70
CA PRO A 15 -11.24 8.36 14.93
C PRO A 15 -10.60 7.65 16.11
N SER A 16 -11.45 7.15 16.98
CA SER A 16 -11.03 6.34 18.11
C SER A 16 -10.55 4.98 17.61
N MET A 17 -9.75 4.29 18.43
CA MET A 17 -9.40 2.87 18.26
C MET A 17 -10.63 1.95 18.13
N ASP A 18 -11.85 2.47 18.27
CA ASP A 18 -13.12 1.74 18.21
C ASP A 18 -13.53 1.34 16.77
N GLN A 19 -12.79 1.80 15.76
CA GLN A 19 -13.00 1.47 14.34
C GLN A 19 -11.99 0.42 13.81
N ILE A 20 -11.20 -0.17 14.70
CA ILE A 20 -10.25 -1.23 14.38
C ILE A 20 -10.37 -2.34 15.42
N VAL A 21 -10.39 -3.59 14.96
CA VAL A 21 -10.33 -4.78 15.83
C VAL A 21 -9.06 -5.54 15.49
N VAL A 22 -8.24 -5.79 16.50
CA VAL A 22 -7.12 -6.74 16.43
C VAL A 22 -7.25 -7.71 17.60
N THR A 23 -7.48 -8.99 17.29
CA THR A 23 -7.62 -10.06 18.29
C THR A 23 -6.62 -11.17 17.98
N PRO A 24 -5.36 -11.06 18.45
CA PRO A 24 -4.29 -11.99 18.09
C PRO A 24 -4.58 -13.44 18.43
N ARG A 25 -5.33 -13.70 19.52
CA ARG A 25 -5.78 -15.05 19.90
C ARG A 25 -6.57 -15.73 18.77
N LEU A 26 -7.50 -15.00 18.17
CA LEU A 26 -8.33 -15.48 17.06
C LEU A 26 -7.62 -15.38 15.70
N GLY A 27 -6.57 -14.55 15.61
CA GLY A 27 -5.97 -14.18 14.34
C GLY A 27 -6.82 -13.18 13.56
N LEU A 28 -7.72 -12.45 14.23
CA LEU A 28 -8.68 -11.54 13.62
C LEU A 28 -8.10 -10.12 13.54
N LEU A 29 -8.16 -9.53 12.34
CA LEU A 29 -7.97 -8.12 12.06
C LEU A 29 -9.21 -7.62 11.33
N ALA A 30 -9.77 -6.49 11.73
CA ALA A 30 -10.86 -5.88 11.01
C ALA A 30 -10.79 -4.35 11.09
N VAL A 31 -11.17 -3.69 10.02
CA VAL A 31 -11.24 -2.22 9.92
C VAL A 31 -12.60 -1.84 9.38
N ALA A 32 -13.26 -0.89 10.03
CA ALA A 32 -14.50 -0.33 9.51
C ALA A 32 -14.41 1.18 9.39
N ASP A 33 -14.74 1.69 8.21
CA ASP A 33 -14.78 3.12 7.96
C ASP A 33 -16.23 3.59 7.80
N ALA A 34 -16.46 4.87 8.10
CA ALA A 34 -17.74 5.53 7.95
C ALA A 34 -17.56 6.75 7.02
N PRO A 35 -17.71 6.55 5.69
CA PRO A 35 -17.61 7.65 4.73
C PRO A 35 -18.55 8.80 5.11
N GLY A 36 -18.01 10.03 5.16
CA GLY A 36 -18.74 11.24 5.57
C GLY A 36 -18.49 11.71 7.01
N GLY A 37 -17.88 10.89 7.87
CA GLY A 37 -17.18 11.38 9.08
C GLY A 37 -18.04 11.90 10.25
N GLY A 38 -19.32 11.51 10.38
CA GLY A 38 -20.20 11.91 11.49
C GLY A 38 -20.20 10.95 12.69
N ASP A 39 -20.70 11.41 13.84
CA ASP A 39 -20.82 10.60 15.08
C ASP A 39 -21.67 9.34 14.88
N ASP A 40 -22.80 9.47 14.18
CA ASP A 40 -23.67 8.33 13.86
C ASP A 40 -22.99 7.32 12.93
N GLY A 41 -22.17 7.81 11.99
CA GLY A 41 -21.35 6.95 11.12
C GLY A 41 -20.32 6.16 11.91
N ARG A 42 -19.54 6.85 12.77
CA ARG A 42 -18.56 6.20 13.66
C ARG A 42 -19.21 5.18 14.60
N ALA A 43 -20.37 5.53 15.17
CA ALA A 43 -21.14 4.61 16.00
C ALA A 43 -21.61 3.38 15.20
N GLY A 44 -22.01 3.57 13.94
CA GLY A 44 -22.34 2.50 13.02
C GLY A 44 -21.15 1.59 12.69
N ALA A 45 -19.97 2.17 12.43
CA ALA A 45 -18.74 1.42 12.16
C ALA A 45 -18.34 0.56 13.37
N ARG A 46 -18.38 1.14 14.57
CA ARG A 46 -18.15 0.41 15.83
C ARG A 46 -19.14 -0.74 16.01
N LEU A 47 -20.44 -0.49 15.78
CA LEU A 47 -21.48 -1.51 15.88
C LEU A 47 -21.22 -2.68 14.91
N ALA A 48 -20.89 -2.37 13.65
CA ALA A 48 -20.60 -3.40 12.64
C ALA A 48 -19.41 -4.29 13.05
N LEU A 49 -18.29 -3.67 13.47
CA LEU A 49 -17.12 -4.39 13.96
C LEU A 49 -17.45 -5.28 15.16
N GLU A 50 -18.19 -4.74 16.12
CA GLU A 50 -18.51 -5.45 17.36
C GLU A 50 -19.40 -6.66 17.09
N LEU A 51 -20.37 -6.54 16.17
CA LEU A 51 -21.24 -7.63 15.75
C LEU A 51 -20.49 -8.75 15.03
N VAL A 52 -19.61 -8.39 14.09
CA VAL A 52 -18.77 -9.35 13.37
C VAL A 52 -17.80 -10.03 14.32
N ARG A 53 -17.05 -9.27 15.13
CA ARG A 53 -16.13 -9.80 16.15
C ARG A 53 -16.85 -10.79 17.07
N SER A 54 -17.98 -10.38 17.64
CA SER A 54 -18.75 -11.21 18.58
C SER A 54 -19.34 -12.45 17.91
N HIS A 55 -19.60 -12.43 16.59
CA HIS A 55 -20.04 -13.61 15.85
C HIS A 55 -18.89 -14.59 15.62
N ILE A 56 -17.71 -14.09 15.22
CA ILE A 56 -16.50 -14.90 15.05
C ILE A 56 -16.08 -15.53 16.40
N GLU A 57 -16.11 -14.76 17.49
CA GLU A 57 -15.82 -15.25 18.86
C GLU A 57 -16.75 -16.39 19.29
N ARG A 58 -18.05 -16.29 18.99
CA ARG A 58 -19.02 -17.35 19.31
C ARG A 58 -18.82 -18.64 18.52
N ASN A 59 -18.13 -18.56 17.39
CA ASN A 59 -17.80 -19.70 16.53
C ASN A 59 -16.30 -20.08 16.63
N GLU A 60 -15.62 -19.72 17.74
CA GLU A 60 -14.20 -20.04 17.95
C GLU A 60 -13.93 -21.55 17.85
N ASP A 61 -14.90 -22.41 18.21
CA ASP A 61 -14.80 -23.86 18.09
C ASP A 61 -14.56 -24.32 16.64
N VAL A 62 -15.22 -23.68 15.67
CA VAL A 62 -15.00 -23.93 14.23
C VAL A 62 -13.57 -23.57 13.84
N LEU A 63 -13.08 -22.41 14.30
CA LEU A 63 -11.73 -21.94 14.02
C LEU A 63 -10.67 -22.88 14.60
N GLN A 64 -10.89 -23.35 15.83
CA GLN A 64 -9.99 -24.31 16.49
C GLN A 64 -9.98 -25.67 15.80
N ARG A 65 -11.14 -26.14 15.31
CA ARG A 65 -11.22 -27.37 14.51
C ARG A 65 -10.45 -27.22 13.19
N PHE A 66 -10.59 -26.07 12.52
CA PHE A 66 -9.83 -25.78 11.30
C PHE A 66 -8.32 -25.77 11.57
N ARG A 67 -7.85 -25.11 12.63
CA ARG A 67 -6.42 -25.09 13.01
C ARG A 67 -5.84 -26.49 13.26
N ARG A 68 -6.63 -27.40 13.85
CA ARG A 68 -6.19 -28.78 14.13
C ARG A 68 -6.15 -29.67 12.91
N ASN A 69 -7.11 -29.51 12.00
CA ASN A 69 -7.25 -30.37 10.82
C ASN A 69 -7.89 -29.59 9.67
N PRO A 70 -7.11 -28.77 8.94
CA PRO A 70 -7.64 -27.97 7.83
C PRO A 70 -8.15 -28.89 6.72
N GLY A 71 -9.25 -28.50 6.08
CA GLY A 71 -9.86 -29.27 5.01
C GLY A 71 -10.99 -28.49 4.32
N PRO A 72 -11.43 -28.93 3.12
CA PRO A 72 -12.38 -28.18 2.30
C PRO A 72 -13.70 -27.85 3.00
N GLU A 73 -14.25 -28.79 3.79
CA GLU A 73 -15.51 -28.58 4.53
C GLU A 73 -15.36 -27.52 5.62
N LEU A 74 -14.27 -27.57 6.40
CA LEU A 74 -14.01 -26.59 7.46
C LEU A 74 -13.62 -25.23 6.87
N ARG A 75 -12.91 -25.20 5.73
CA ARG A 75 -12.62 -23.97 4.99
C ARG A 75 -13.91 -23.26 4.58
N HIS A 76 -14.84 -24.00 3.97
CA HIS A 76 -16.15 -23.46 3.61
C HIS A 76 -16.89 -22.97 4.86
N ARG A 77 -16.86 -23.74 5.96
CA ARG A 77 -17.50 -23.36 7.22
C ARG A 77 -16.93 -22.08 7.81
N VAL A 78 -15.62 -21.87 7.76
CA VAL A 78 -14.97 -20.63 8.23
C VAL A 78 -15.42 -19.43 7.38
N LEU A 79 -15.48 -19.58 6.05
CA LEU A 79 -16.04 -18.54 5.17
C LEU A 79 -17.49 -18.21 5.53
N THR A 80 -18.32 -19.24 5.76
CA THR A 80 -19.71 -19.05 6.21
C THR A 80 -19.80 -18.26 7.51
N VAL A 81 -18.92 -18.53 8.50
CA VAL A 81 -18.89 -17.77 9.76
C VAL A 81 -18.61 -16.29 9.51
N ILE A 82 -17.71 -15.95 8.59
CA ILE A 82 -17.44 -14.56 8.22
C ILE A 82 -18.68 -13.94 7.56
N GLU A 83 -19.24 -14.60 6.56
CA GLU A 83 -20.41 -14.12 5.80
C GLU A 83 -21.66 -13.95 6.70
N GLU A 84 -21.92 -14.88 7.62
CA GLU A 84 -23.00 -14.76 8.61
C GLU A 84 -22.77 -13.60 9.58
N GLY A 85 -21.51 -13.34 9.95
CA GLY A 85 -21.11 -12.16 10.72
C GLY A 85 -21.48 -10.86 10.00
N PHE A 86 -21.10 -10.73 8.73
CA PHE A 86 -21.48 -9.59 7.89
C PHE A 86 -22.98 -9.47 7.70
N ALA A 87 -23.69 -10.58 7.46
CA ALA A 87 -25.13 -10.59 7.30
C ALA A 87 -25.85 -10.07 8.55
N ARG A 88 -25.37 -10.45 9.74
CA ARG A 88 -25.90 -9.93 11.00
C ARG A 88 -25.58 -8.45 11.19
N ALA A 89 -24.35 -8.03 10.89
CA ALA A 89 -23.97 -6.62 10.93
C ALA A 89 -24.84 -5.78 9.98
N ALA A 90 -25.14 -6.26 8.77
CA ALA A 90 -25.99 -5.58 7.81
C ALA A 90 -27.42 -5.37 8.34
N GLN A 91 -28.02 -6.40 8.94
CA GLN A 91 -29.38 -6.34 9.49
C GLN A 91 -29.49 -5.32 10.63
N ASP A 92 -28.59 -5.41 11.61
CA ASP A 92 -28.61 -4.56 12.80
C ASP A 92 -28.20 -3.13 12.47
N LEU A 93 -27.21 -2.95 11.59
CA LEU A 93 -26.80 -1.62 11.14
C LEU A 93 -27.90 -0.96 10.30
N PHE A 94 -28.63 -1.71 9.47
CA PHE A 94 -29.80 -1.18 8.76
C PHE A 94 -30.86 -0.68 9.74
N ALA A 95 -31.17 -1.43 10.79
CA ALA A 95 -32.10 -1.00 11.83
C ALA A 95 -31.60 0.27 12.56
N PHE A 96 -30.30 0.35 12.82
CA PHE A 96 -29.65 1.52 13.42
C PHE A 96 -29.71 2.75 12.50
N ALA A 97 -29.47 2.57 11.21
CA ALA A 97 -29.46 3.60 10.17
C ALA A 97 -30.86 4.12 9.83
N ARG A 98 -31.93 3.31 9.96
CA ARG A 98 -33.30 3.78 9.67
C ARG A 98 -33.75 5.02 10.44
N ARG A 99 -33.14 5.28 11.60
CA ARG A 99 -33.45 6.44 12.46
C ARG A 99 -32.44 7.58 12.33
N ARG A 100 -31.46 7.47 11.42
CA ARG A 100 -30.31 8.35 11.27
C ARG A 100 -29.99 8.57 9.80
N GLN A 101 -29.96 9.81 9.34
CA GLN A 101 -29.66 10.05 7.93
C GLN A 101 -28.19 9.76 7.61
N GLY A 102 -27.95 9.04 6.52
CA GLY A 102 -26.63 8.92 5.89
C GLY A 102 -25.63 7.99 6.58
N VAL A 103 -26.07 7.08 7.46
CA VAL A 103 -25.16 6.09 8.04
C VAL A 103 -24.78 5.04 6.99
N LEU A 104 -23.53 5.08 6.58
CA LEU A 104 -22.90 4.13 5.67
C LEU A 104 -21.59 3.65 6.29
N VAL A 105 -21.34 2.34 6.19
CA VAL A 105 -20.12 1.72 6.72
C VAL A 105 -19.49 0.81 5.67
N THR A 106 -18.18 0.90 5.52
CA THR A 106 -17.34 -0.08 4.83
C THR A 106 -16.67 -0.97 5.87
N LEU A 107 -16.44 -2.23 5.53
CA LEU A 107 -15.90 -3.21 6.48
C LEU A 107 -15.01 -4.23 5.77
N ASP A 108 -13.80 -4.34 6.28
CA ASP A 108 -12.79 -5.32 5.88
C ASP A 108 -12.47 -6.22 7.07
N VAL A 109 -12.48 -7.53 6.84
CA VAL A 109 -12.17 -8.55 7.84
C VAL A 109 -11.11 -9.48 7.27
N LEU A 110 -10.03 -9.66 8.02
CA LEU A 110 -8.98 -10.63 7.76
C LEU A 110 -8.87 -11.57 8.96
N LEU A 111 -9.00 -12.87 8.71
CA LEU A 111 -8.85 -13.91 9.70
C LEU A 111 -7.69 -14.83 9.32
N LEU A 112 -6.66 -14.89 10.15
CA LEU A 112 -5.43 -15.65 9.95
C LEU A 112 -5.48 -16.93 10.81
N LEU A 113 -5.60 -18.09 10.16
CA LEU A 113 -5.70 -19.39 10.81
C LEU A 113 -4.53 -20.29 10.41
N ASP A 114 -3.35 -20.03 10.98
CA ASP A 114 -2.09 -20.78 10.86
C ASP A 114 -1.61 -21.05 9.42
N THR A 115 -2.34 -21.87 8.68
CA THR A 115 -2.09 -22.29 7.29
C THR A 115 -2.84 -21.48 6.25
N GLU A 116 -3.95 -20.83 6.60
CA GLU A 116 -4.80 -20.09 5.64
C GLU A 116 -5.27 -18.74 6.17
N ALA A 117 -5.43 -17.79 5.25
CA ALA A 117 -6.09 -16.51 5.46
C ALA A 117 -7.49 -16.54 4.86
N PHE A 118 -8.42 -15.89 5.55
CA PHE A 118 -9.80 -15.72 5.13
C PHE A 118 -10.15 -14.25 5.16
N ILE A 119 -10.76 -13.74 4.09
CA ILE A 119 -11.11 -12.34 3.93
C ILE A 119 -12.61 -12.22 3.70
N GLY A 120 -13.23 -11.23 4.34
CA GLY A 120 -14.57 -10.75 4.04
C GLY A 120 -14.50 -9.24 3.82
N HIS A 121 -15.09 -8.76 2.72
CA HIS A 121 -14.99 -7.37 2.31
C HIS A 121 -16.32 -6.82 1.79
N VAL A 122 -16.64 -5.59 2.20
CA VAL A 122 -17.74 -4.76 1.68
C VAL A 122 -17.31 -3.29 1.69
N GLY A 123 -17.32 -2.63 0.54
CA GLY A 123 -17.04 -1.21 0.39
C GLY A 123 -15.77 -0.96 -0.40
N ASP A 124 -14.98 0.04 -0.03
CA ASP A 124 -13.75 0.42 -0.73
C ASP A 124 -12.52 0.47 0.18
N GLY A 125 -12.61 -0.14 1.37
CA GLY A 125 -11.40 -0.47 2.10
C GLY A 125 -10.61 -1.55 1.36
N ARG A 126 -9.34 -1.72 1.73
CA ARG A 126 -8.43 -2.61 1.02
C ARG A 126 -7.67 -3.53 1.94
N VAL A 127 -7.52 -4.79 1.52
CA VAL A 127 -6.60 -5.75 2.13
C VAL A 127 -5.43 -5.97 1.18
N TYR A 128 -4.23 -5.66 1.63
CA TYR A 128 -2.98 -5.92 0.91
C TYR A 128 -2.22 -7.10 1.52
N LEU A 129 -1.65 -7.94 0.66
CA LEU A 129 -0.65 -8.94 1.00
C LEU A 129 0.70 -8.52 0.42
N VAL A 130 1.71 -8.44 1.29
CA VAL A 130 3.11 -8.35 0.90
C VAL A 130 3.73 -9.74 1.03
N ARG A 131 4.04 -10.35 -0.11
CA ARG A 131 4.64 -11.69 -0.19
C ARG A 131 5.81 -11.67 -1.15
N ARG A 132 6.98 -12.11 -0.67
CA ARG A 132 8.23 -12.13 -1.47
C ARG A 132 8.52 -10.77 -2.12
N GLY A 133 8.27 -9.71 -1.35
CA GLY A 133 8.39 -8.31 -1.74
C GLY A 133 7.39 -7.80 -2.78
N LEU A 134 6.44 -8.61 -3.27
CA LEU A 134 5.33 -8.13 -4.09
C LEU A 134 4.17 -7.67 -3.22
N VAL A 135 3.51 -6.59 -3.64
CA VAL A 135 2.26 -6.12 -3.04
C VAL A 135 1.10 -6.62 -3.91
N HIS A 136 0.15 -7.30 -3.28
CA HIS A 136 -1.07 -7.77 -3.89
C HIS A 136 -2.25 -7.14 -3.18
N GLN A 137 -3.08 -6.39 -3.91
CA GLN A 137 -4.40 -6.02 -3.42
C GLN A 137 -5.30 -7.26 -3.54
N LEU A 138 -5.90 -7.69 -2.42
CA LEU A 138 -6.71 -8.90 -2.32
C LEU A 138 -8.21 -8.65 -2.44
N THR A 139 -8.64 -7.40 -2.30
CA THR A 139 -10.05 -6.96 -2.36
C THR A 139 -10.29 -6.09 -3.58
N VAL A 140 -11.51 -6.13 -4.13
CA VAL A 140 -11.92 -5.23 -5.22
C VAL A 140 -12.82 -4.13 -4.65
N ASP A 141 -12.51 -2.87 -4.96
CA ASP A 141 -13.27 -1.73 -4.46
C ASP A 141 -14.71 -1.76 -5.00
N HIS A 142 -15.72 -1.80 -4.12
CA HIS A 142 -17.14 -1.72 -4.47
C HIS A 142 -17.57 -0.26 -4.70
N SER A 143 -16.90 0.37 -5.67
CA SER A 143 -17.12 1.74 -6.12
C SER A 143 -17.55 1.76 -7.60
N ARG A 144 -18.33 2.75 -8.04
CA ARG A 144 -18.87 2.81 -9.42
C ARG A 144 -17.80 2.85 -10.53
N GLY A 145 -16.56 3.23 -10.21
CA GLY A 145 -15.46 3.27 -11.18
C GLY A 145 -14.87 1.90 -11.51
N ASP A 146 -14.87 0.98 -10.54
CA ASP A 146 -14.16 -0.30 -10.66
C ASP A 146 -15.10 -1.44 -11.09
N GLU A 147 -16.35 -1.47 -10.63
CA GLU A 147 -17.33 -2.48 -11.09
C GLU A 147 -17.79 -2.26 -12.55
N ALA A 148 -17.59 -1.06 -13.11
CA ALA A 148 -17.87 -0.78 -14.53
C ALA A 148 -16.83 -1.41 -15.49
N ILE A 149 -15.65 -1.77 -14.99
CA ILE A 149 -14.57 -2.36 -15.80
C ILE A 149 -14.76 -3.88 -15.96
N GLU A 150 -15.47 -4.53 -15.03
CA GLU A 150 -15.70 -5.99 -15.07
C GLU A 150 -16.89 -6.41 -15.96
N PHE A 151 -17.80 -5.50 -16.31
CA PHE A 151 -18.99 -5.79 -17.13
C PHE A 151 -19.24 -4.72 -18.20
N GLU A 152 -18.33 -4.55 -19.16
CA GLU A 152 -18.73 -4.07 -20.49
C GLU A 152 -19.30 -5.26 -21.29
N GLU A 153 -20.58 -5.58 -21.08
CA GLU A 153 -21.34 -6.24 -22.15
C GLU A 153 -21.82 -5.16 -23.14
N PRO A 154 -21.53 -5.30 -24.45
CA PRO A 154 -21.94 -4.33 -25.44
C PRO A 154 -23.45 -4.40 -25.64
N GLY A 155 -24.16 -3.42 -25.08
CA GLY A 155 -25.53 -3.10 -25.44
C GLY A 155 -26.59 -3.68 -24.51
N THR A 156 -26.92 -2.96 -23.44
CA THR A 156 -28.31 -2.89 -22.97
C THR A 156 -28.61 -1.50 -22.43
N GLU A 157 -29.79 -1.03 -22.83
CA GLU A 157 -30.32 0.32 -22.67
C GLU A 157 -30.50 0.75 -21.20
N GLU A 158 -30.49 2.08 -21.06
CA GLU A 158 -30.76 2.87 -19.86
C GLU A 158 -31.81 2.24 -18.94
N ARG A 159 -31.37 1.73 -17.79
CA ARG A 159 -32.27 1.39 -16.67
C ARG A 159 -32.53 2.61 -15.80
N GLU A 160 -33.82 2.81 -15.56
CA GLU A 160 -34.51 3.95 -14.98
C GLU A 160 -33.91 4.48 -13.66
N ALA A 161 -34.01 5.80 -13.49
CA ALA A 161 -33.40 6.55 -12.40
C ALA A 161 -34.09 6.31 -11.04
N GLU A 162 -33.40 5.63 -10.12
CA GLU A 162 -33.71 5.62 -8.69
C GLU A 162 -33.05 6.78 -7.91
N PRO A 163 -33.65 7.22 -6.79
CA PRO A 163 -33.44 8.56 -6.23
C PRO A 163 -32.10 8.75 -5.53
N VAL A 164 -31.68 10.01 -5.49
CA VAL A 164 -30.35 10.52 -5.15
C VAL A 164 -30.03 10.36 -3.65
N GLY A 165 -29.14 9.41 -3.35
CA GLY A 165 -28.36 9.32 -2.12
C GLY A 165 -26.93 8.87 -2.48
N ASP A 166 -25.93 9.60 -1.98
CA ASP A 166 -24.48 9.55 -2.25
C ASP A 166 -23.96 8.39 -3.16
N ARG A 167 -23.94 8.66 -4.48
CA ARG A 167 -23.73 7.72 -5.58
C ARG A 167 -22.26 7.27 -5.78
N ARG A 168 -21.50 6.99 -4.72
CA ARG A 168 -20.08 6.54 -4.86
C ARG A 168 -19.88 5.04 -4.71
N TYR A 169 -20.64 4.38 -3.84
CA TYR A 169 -20.46 2.95 -3.51
C TYR A 169 -21.51 2.07 -4.19
N THR A 170 -21.10 0.91 -4.68
CA THR A 170 -22.02 -0.12 -5.20
C THR A 170 -22.39 -1.13 -4.12
N ARG A 171 -21.55 -1.29 -3.08
CA ARG A 171 -21.87 -2.09 -1.88
C ARG A 171 -21.38 -1.39 -0.61
N SER A 172 -22.22 -1.39 0.41
CA SER A 172 -21.91 -0.87 1.74
C SER A 172 -22.89 -1.43 2.78
N LEU A 173 -22.52 -1.35 4.06
CA LEU A 173 -23.42 -1.67 5.16
C LEU A 173 -24.22 -0.42 5.56
N GLY A 174 -25.49 -0.59 5.95
CA GLY A 174 -26.35 0.48 6.45
C GLY A 174 -27.58 0.77 5.58
N PRO A 175 -27.43 1.02 4.26
CA PRO A 175 -28.57 1.32 3.39
C PRO A 175 -29.56 0.17 3.19
N GLN A 176 -29.07 -1.08 3.23
CA GLN A 176 -29.87 -2.28 2.98
C GLN A 176 -29.67 -3.31 4.10
N PRO A 177 -30.70 -4.13 4.44
CA PRO A 177 -30.61 -5.16 5.49
C PRO A 177 -29.82 -6.40 5.07
N ARG A 178 -29.41 -6.47 3.80
CA ARG A 178 -28.61 -7.56 3.23
C ARG A 178 -27.54 -6.94 2.33
N VAL A 179 -26.38 -7.56 2.29
CA VAL A 179 -25.28 -7.16 1.41
C VAL A 179 -24.60 -8.41 0.88
N ARG A 180 -24.09 -8.34 -0.36
CA ARG A 180 -23.24 -9.39 -0.93
C ARG A 180 -21.81 -9.15 -0.47
N VAL A 181 -21.32 -10.05 0.38
CA VAL A 181 -19.95 -10.04 0.88
C VAL A 181 -19.03 -10.62 -0.19
N GLU A 182 -17.90 -9.96 -0.44
CA GLU A 182 -16.80 -10.55 -1.19
C GLU A 182 -15.95 -11.37 -0.22
N SER A 183 -15.81 -12.67 -0.50
CA SER A 183 -15.06 -13.59 0.35
C SER A 183 -13.93 -14.27 -0.41
N LEU A 184 -12.75 -14.32 0.20
CA LEU A 184 -11.54 -14.91 -0.36
C LEU A 184 -10.87 -15.79 0.68
N CYS A 185 -10.31 -16.92 0.24
CA CYS A 185 -9.46 -17.77 1.07
C CYS A 185 -8.16 -18.07 0.32
N MET A 186 -7.03 -18.06 1.04
CA MET A 186 -5.73 -18.36 0.46
C MET A 186 -4.78 -19.01 1.47
N GLU A 187 -3.82 -19.79 0.96
CA GLU A 187 -2.75 -20.36 1.77
C GLU A 187 -1.78 -19.28 2.24
N LEU A 188 -1.31 -19.43 3.48
CA LEU A 188 -0.32 -18.59 4.14
C LEU A 188 1.10 -19.11 3.91
N ALA A 189 2.03 -18.19 3.76
CA ALA A 189 3.46 -18.46 3.70
C ALA A 189 4.18 -17.74 4.84
N SER A 190 5.37 -18.26 5.18
CA SER A 190 6.25 -17.58 6.14
C SER A 190 6.64 -16.19 5.64
N ALA A 191 6.72 -15.22 6.56
CA ALA A 191 7.00 -13.82 6.29
C ALA A 191 5.94 -13.07 5.47
N ASP A 192 4.76 -13.66 5.23
CA ASP A 192 3.63 -12.89 4.73
C ASP A 192 3.31 -11.75 5.67
N ARG A 193 3.06 -10.59 5.07
CA ARG A 193 2.60 -9.39 5.75
C ARG A 193 1.27 -8.97 5.16
N PHE A 194 0.33 -8.66 6.02
CA PHE A 194 -0.98 -8.14 5.64
C PHE A 194 -1.17 -6.73 6.16
N VAL A 195 -1.82 -5.90 5.36
CA VAL A 195 -2.30 -4.58 5.76
C VAL A 195 -3.76 -4.46 5.37
N VAL A 196 -4.62 -4.28 6.37
CA VAL A 196 -6.05 -3.98 6.20
C VAL A 196 -6.21 -2.48 6.42
N CYS A 197 -6.81 -1.75 5.50
CA CYS A 197 -6.92 -0.30 5.61
C CYS A 197 -8.21 0.30 5.05
N ALA A 198 -8.64 1.39 5.68
CA ALA A 198 -9.74 2.22 5.22
C ALA A 198 -9.39 3.07 3.99
N ALA A 199 -10.41 3.61 3.33
CA ALA A 199 -10.26 4.26 2.04
C ALA A 199 -9.43 5.55 2.06
N ALA A 200 -9.45 6.28 3.18
CA ALA A 200 -8.65 7.48 3.40
C ALA A 200 -7.15 7.26 3.09
N MET A 201 -6.66 6.04 3.29
CA MET A 201 -5.26 5.70 3.11
C MET A 201 -4.81 5.69 1.64
N HIS A 202 -5.48 4.93 0.79
CA HIS A 202 -5.12 4.81 -0.63
C HIS A 202 -5.63 6.01 -1.46
N ARG A 203 -6.54 6.83 -0.91
CA ARG A 203 -6.96 8.10 -1.52
C ARG A 203 -5.99 9.25 -1.24
N SER A 204 -5.22 9.19 -0.15
CA SER A 204 -4.24 10.23 0.22
C SER A 204 -2.84 9.95 -0.32
N LEU A 205 -2.50 8.68 -0.54
CA LEU A 205 -1.21 8.25 -1.07
C LEU A 205 -1.38 7.56 -2.43
N PRO A 206 -0.67 7.97 -3.49
CA PRO A 206 -0.64 7.23 -4.75
C PRO A 206 -0.21 5.76 -4.52
N ASP A 207 -0.84 4.82 -5.23
CA ASP A 207 -0.57 3.38 -5.12
C ASP A 207 0.92 3.04 -5.25
N SER A 208 1.67 3.76 -6.10
CA SER A 208 3.11 3.59 -6.26
C SER A 208 3.90 3.87 -4.97
N ILE A 209 3.52 4.91 -4.23
CA ILE A 209 4.14 5.29 -2.95
C ILE A 209 3.68 4.32 -1.87
N LEU A 210 2.38 4.03 -1.82
CA LEU A 210 1.81 3.08 -0.87
C LEU A 210 2.49 1.71 -0.99
N HIS A 211 2.58 1.16 -2.20
CA HIS A 211 3.23 -0.12 -2.47
C HIS A 211 4.71 -0.09 -2.08
N ALA A 212 5.43 0.99 -2.42
CA ALA A 212 6.83 1.14 -2.03
C ALA A 212 6.98 1.05 -0.50
N ARG A 213 6.11 1.73 0.27
CA ARG A 213 6.13 1.69 1.74
C ARG A 213 5.75 0.34 2.33
N LEU A 214 4.70 -0.29 1.82
CA LEU A 214 4.27 -1.64 2.22
C LEU A 214 5.41 -2.65 2.11
N ILE A 215 6.24 -2.48 1.07
CA ILE A 215 7.45 -3.26 0.86
C ILE A 215 8.55 -2.79 1.83
N SER A 216 8.91 -1.50 1.79
CA SER A 216 10.14 -0.91 2.34
C SER A 216 10.18 -0.74 3.85
N GLU A 217 9.04 -0.49 4.48
CA GLU A 217 9.02 -0.12 5.88
C GLU A 217 8.86 -1.34 6.79
N ARG A 218 9.44 -1.27 7.98
CA ARG A 218 9.17 -2.27 9.02
C ARG A 218 7.73 -2.09 9.52
N LEU A 219 7.08 -3.19 9.92
CA LEU A 219 5.66 -3.18 10.31
C LEU A 219 5.34 -2.15 11.41
N ASP A 220 6.26 -2.01 12.38
CA ASP A 220 6.19 -1.07 13.51
C ASP A 220 6.20 0.39 13.04
N ALA A 221 7.09 0.74 12.10
CA ALA A 221 7.21 2.08 11.53
C ALA A 221 6.12 2.39 10.47
N LEU A 222 5.74 1.38 9.68
CA LEU A 222 4.79 1.47 8.57
C LEU A 222 3.46 2.05 9.03
N GLY A 223 2.86 1.47 10.07
CA GLY A 223 1.58 1.96 10.55
C GLY A 223 1.62 3.41 11.04
N GLN A 224 2.75 3.86 11.59
CA GLN A 224 2.91 5.22 12.10
C GLN A 224 3.19 6.24 10.99
N SER A 225 3.97 5.87 9.97
CA SER A 225 4.23 6.72 8.79
C SER A 225 2.96 6.92 7.95
N LEU A 226 2.17 5.87 7.79
CA LEU A 226 0.91 5.91 7.05
C LEU A 226 -0.13 6.82 7.72
N VAL A 227 -0.16 6.83 9.06
CA VAL A 227 -1.03 7.71 9.85
C VAL A 227 -0.53 9.16 9.83
N SER A 228 0.78 9.39 9.86
CA SER A 228 1.40 10.73 9.82
C SER A 228 1.09 11.47 8.50
N ASP A 229 1.15 10.76 7.39
CA ASP A 229 1.18 11.39 6.06
C ASP A 229 -0.19 11.58 5.43
N ALA A 230 -1.24 11.03 6.07
CA ALA A 230 -2.60 11.24 5.63
C ALA A 230 -3.12 12.62 6.04
N VAL A 231 -3.03 13.57 5.10
CA VAL A 231 -3.53 14.92 5.30
C VAL A 231 -5.07 14.93 5.23
N GLY A 232 -5.73 15.27 6.34
CA GLY A 232 -7.15 15.64 6.37
C GLY A 232 -8.16 14.49 6.50
N SER A 233 -7.74 13.23 6.55
CA SER A 233 -8.62 12.11 6.91
C SER A 233 -7.84 11.06 7.67
N PRO A 234 -8.42 10.49 8.72
CA PRO A 234 -7.66 9.64 9.61
C PRO A 234 -7.47 8.25 9.01
N VAL A 235 -6.23 7.79 8.93
CA VAL A 235 -5.94 6.45 8.42
C VAL A 235 -6.21 5.41 9.50
N LEU A 236 -7.11 4.49 9.20
CA LEU A 236 -7.36 3.29 9.97
C LEU A 236 -6.62 2.15 9.28
N ALA A 237 -5.65 1.55 9.97
CA ALA A 237 -4.92 0.41 9.45
C ALA A 237 -4.67 -0.64 10.53
N ALA A 238 -4.81 -1.91 10.16
CA ALA A 238 -4.39 -3.05 10.96
C ALA A 238 -3.37 -3.85 10.16
N CYS A 239 -2.19 -4.09 10.75
CA CYS A 239 -1.10 -4.79 10.09
C CYS A 239 -0.81 -6.10 10.81
N ALA A 240 -0.51 -7.17 10.06
CA ALA A 240 -0.09 -8.45 10.62
C ALA A 240 1.14 -9.01 9.89
N GLN A 241 2.00 -9.73 10.60
CA GLN A 241 3.10 -10.47 10.01
C GLN A 241 3.20 -11.90 10.58
N LEU A 242 3.41 -12.87 9.68
CA LEU A 242 3.57 -14.28 10.01
C LEU A 242 5.04 -14.68 10.12
N GLY A 243 5.39 -15.39 11.20
CA GLY A 243 6.75 -15.83 11.48
C GLY A 243 7.72 -14.70 11.89
N GLY A 244 9.01 -15.05 12.00
CA GLY A 244 10.12 -14.11 12.15
C GLY A 244 10.91 -14.05 10.85
N GLY A 245 11.28 -12.85 10.42
CA GLY A 245 12.02 -12.60 9.18
C GLY A 245 11.75 -11.19 8.68
N ASP A 246 12.74 -10.55 8.07
CA ASP A 246 12.49 -9.34 7.31
C ASP A 246 11.69 -9.76 6.05
N PRO A 247 10.50 -9.19 5.78
CA PRO A 247 9.82 -9.46 4.49
C PRO A 247 10.70 -9.04 3.31
N PHE A 248 11.73 -8.21 3.56
CA PHE A 248 12.94 -8.23 2.75
C PHE A 248 13.81 -9.43 3.06
N THR A 249 13.72 -10.41 2.18
CA THR A 249 14.93 -11.07 1.71
C THR A 249 15.31 -10.36 0.40
N PRO A 250 16.28 -9.41 0.42
CA PRO A 250 16.68 -8.67 -0.77
C PRO A 250 17.20 -9.58 -1.91
N ASP A 251 17.44 -10.85 -1.61
CA ASP A 251 17.92 -11.84 -2.57
C ASP A 251 16.87 -12.32 -3.56
N SER A 252 15.57 -12.25 -3.27
CA SER A 252 14.60 -12.70 -4.28
C SER A 252 14.47 -11.66 -5.40
N ALA A 253 14.73 -12.07 -6.65
CA ALA A 253 14.53 -11.24 -7.82
C ALA A 253 13.09 -10.67 -7.89
N GLN A 254 12.12 -11.37 -7.28
CA GLN A 254 10.71 -10.97 -7.23
C GLN A 254 10.45 -9.76 -6.31
N ALA A 255 11.17 -9.64 -5.18
CA ALA A 255 11.08 -8.47 -4.32
C ALA A 255 11.66 -7.22 -5.01
N ARG A 256 12.80 -7.38 -5.68
CA ARG A 256 13.43 -6.31 -6.47
C ARG A 256 12.52 -5.87 -7.62
N LEU A 257 11.85 -6.80 -8.29
CA LEU A 257 10.84 -6.49 -9.30
C LEU A 257 9.75 -5.55 -8.77
N ALA A 258 9.15 -5.88 -7.64
CA ALA A 258 8.08 -5.10 -7.05
C ALA A 258 8.51 -3.67 -6.67
N ILE A 259 9.75 -3.53 -6.18
CA ILE A 259 10.34 -2.25 -5.80
C ILE A 259 10.62 -1.39 -7.03
N LEU A 260 11.11 -2.01 -8.11
CA LEU A 260 11.51 -1.30 -9.32
C LEU A 260 10.30 -0.94 -10.20
N ALA A 261 9.21 -1.70 -10.14
CA ALA A 261 8.00 -1.47 -10.93
C ALA A 261 7.41 -0.05 -10.78
N PRO A 262 7.22 0.49 -9.57
CA PRO A 262 6.67 1.84 -9.39
C PRO A 262 7.68 2.96 -9.68
N VAL A 263 8.97 2.66 -9.83
CA VAL A 263 10.00 3.69 -10.02
C VAL A 263 9.85 4.32 -11.41
N PRO A 264 9.63 5.64 -11.53
CA PRO A 264 9.34 6.22 -12.85
C PRO A 264 10.47 6.09 -13.88
N LEU A 265 11.71 5.79 -13.48
CA LEU A 265 12.80 5.45 -14.41
C LEU A 265 12.50 4.17 -15.22
N PHE A 266 11.74 3.25 -14.62
CA PHE A 266 11.42 1.92 -15.15
C PHE A 266 9.97 1.81 -15.62
N ALA A 267 9.26 2.94 -15.74
CA ALA A 267 7.92 2.98 -16.28
C ALA A 267 7.86 2.33 -17.67
N HIS A 268 6.77 1.59 -17.94
CA HIS A 268 6.50 0.88 -19.19
C HIS A 268 7.45 -0.30 -19.52
N LEU A 269 8.33 -0.69 -18.58
CA LEU A 269 9.03 -1.97 -18.68
C LEU A 269 8.04 -3.11 -18.43
N THR A 270 8.16 -4.16 -19.25
CA THR A 270 7.48 -5.43 -19.02
C THR A 270 8.09 -6.15 -17.82
N GLU A 271 7.38 -7.10 -17.21
CA GLU A 271 7.92 -7.86 -16.07
C GLU A 271 9.26 -8.54 -16.41
N ARG A 272 9.39 -9.08 -17.64
CA ARG A 272 10.63 -9.70 -18.10
C ARG A 272 11.79 -8.71 -18.15
N GLU A 273 11.54 -7.51 -18.66
CA GLU A 273 12.54 -6.43 -18.73
C GLU A 273 12.93 -5.94 -17.33
N LEU A 274 11.93 -5.74 -16.47
CA LEU A 274 12.14 -5.34 -15.09
C LEU A 274 12.95 -6.39 -14.32
N ARG A 275 12.80 -7.68 -14.66
CA ARG A 275 13.54 -8.78 -14.03
C ARG A 275 15.01 -8.71 -14.38
N SER A 276 15.34 -8.33 -15.62
CA SER A 276 16.71 -8.04 -16.02
C SER A 276 17.28 -6.89 -15.19
N VAL A 277 16.53 -5.78 -15.05
CA VAL A 277 16.96 -4.64 -14.21
C VAL A 277 17.20 -5.08 -12.76
N ALA A 278 16.26 -5.83 -12.18
CA ALA A 278 16.37 -6.37 -10.82
C ALA A 278 17.66 -7.18 -10.60
N GLN A 279 18.04 -8.02 -11.57
CA GLN A 279 19.26 -8.82 -11.49
C GLN A 279 20.55 -7.98 -11.56
N SER A 280 20.49 -6.81 -12.15
CA SER A 280 21.62 -5.87 -12.29
C SER A 280 21.70 -4.84 -11.16
N THR A 281 20.84 -4.96 -10.15
CA THR A 281 20.76 -4.03 -9.02
C THR A 281 21.04 -4.73 -7.69
N HIS A 282 21.64 -4.00 -6.76
CA HIS A 282 21.88 -4.47 -5.40
C HIS A 282 21.40 -3.45 -4.37
N PRO A 283 20.84 -3.92 -3.24
CA PRO A 283 20.38 -3.06 -2.17
C PRO A 283 21.56 -2.46 -1.40
N ARG A 284 21.38 -1.26 -0.85
CA ARG A 284 22.30 -0.63 0.10
C ARG A 284 21.51 0.13 1.16
N ARG A 285 21.69 -0.25 2.43
CA ARG A 285 21.04 0.39 3.58
C ARG A 285 22.04 1.31 4.29
N LEU A 286 21.63 2.53 4.60
CA LEU A 286 22.47 3.55 5.20
C LEU A 286 21.71 4.31 6.29
N PRO A 287 22.25 4.47 7.51
CA PRO A 287 21.61 5.26 8.55
C PRO A 287 21.61 6.76 8.21
N ALA A 288 20.76 7.55 8.85
CA ALA A 288 20.72 9.00 8.72
C ALA A 288 22.11 9.64 8.95
N GLY A 289 22.47 10.62 8.13
CA GLY A 289 23.75 11.32 8.17
C GLY A 289 24.90 10.61 7.43
N SER A 290 24.65 9.46 6.80
CA SER A 290 25.66 8.75 6.02
C SER A 290 25.99 9.47 4.72
N VAL A 291 27.27 9.70 4.46
CA VAL A 291 27.76 10.20 3.17
C VAL A 291 27.76 9.05 2.16
N ILE A 292 26.97 9.18 1.10
CA ILE A 292 26.86 8.18 0.03
C ILE A 292 28.04 8.31 -0.92
N PHE A 293 28.35 9.55 -1.32
CA PHE A 293 29.53 9.96 -2.07
C PHE A 293 29.74 11.48 -1.92
N GLU A 294 30.95 11.95 -2.22
CA GLU A 294 31.36 13.35 -2.09
C GLU A 294 31.51 14.04 -3.46
N GLU A 295 31.24 15.35 -3.51
CA GLU A 295 31.48 16.21 -4.66
C GLU A 295 32.95 16.10 -5.13
N GLY A 296 33.15 16.02 -6.45
CA GLY A 296 34.47 15.91 -7.07
C GLY A 296 35.09 14.51 -7.05
N HIS A 297 34.55 13.57 -6.26
CA HIS A 297 35.06 12.20 -6.25
C HIS A 297 34.68 11.44 -7.51
N ALA A 298 35.50 10.46 -7.88
CA ALA A 298 35.14 9.53 -8.93
C ALA A 298 33.94 8.67 -8.51
N GLY A 299 33.03 8.38 -9.42
CA GLY A 299 31.88 7.52 -9.15
C GLY A 299 31.30 6.94 -10.43
N THR A 300 30.80 5.70 -10.34
CA THR A 300 30.28 4.98 -11.50
C THR A 300 28.94 4.31 -11.24
N GLU A 301 28.28 4.69 -10.14
CA GLU A 301 27.02 4.12 -9.72
C GLU A 301 25.88 5.11 -9.85
N LEU A 302 24.72 4.60 -10.28
CA LEU A 302 23.43 5.25 -10.17
C LEU A 302 22.69 4.65 -8.96
N TYR A 303 21.99 5.53 -8.25
CA TYR A 303 21.24 5.19 -7.05
C TYR A 303 19.76 5.50 -7.25
N LEU A 304 18.92 4.66 -6.65
CA LEU A 304 17.47 4.81 -6.60
C LEU A 304 17.07 4.84 -5.12
N VAL A 305 16.31 5.85 -4.71
CA VAL A 305 15.79 5.93 -3.35
C VAL A 305 14.55 5.04 -3.25
N ILE A 306 14.61 4.01 -2.41
CA ILE A 306 13.48 3.11 -2.15
C ILE A 306 12.69 3.60 -0.94
N SER A 307 13.39 3.93 0.15
CA SER A 307 12.81 4.52 1.37
C SER A 307 13.79 5.50 2.01
N GLY A 308 13.27 6.35 2.90
CA GLY A 308 13.99 7.46 3.49
C GLY A 308 14.21 8.61 2.50
N SER A 309 15.16 9.48 2.82
CA SER A 309 15.47 10.66 2.01
C SER A 309 16.97 10.96 1.93
N VAL A 310 17.38 11.58 0.82
CA VAL A 310 18.78 11.93 0.52
C VAL A 310 18.89 13.40 0.16
N ASN A 311 19.73 14.14 0.89
CA ASN A 311 20.10 15.50 0.55
C ASN A 311 21.23 15.50 -0.49
N ILE A 312 21.03 16.26 -1.56
CA ILE A 312 22.08 16.61 -2.52
C ILE A 312 22.65 17.96 -2.09
N VAL A 313 23.94 17.97 -1.79
CA VAL A 313 24.68 19.11 -1.23
C VAL A 313 25.74 19.55 -2.22
N LYS A 314 25.67 20.80 -2.67
CA LYS A 314 26.68 21.40 -3.55
C LYS A 314 27.26 22.65 -2.89
N HIS A 315 28.59 22.74 -2.83
CA HIS A 315 29.28 23.85 -2.15
C HIS A 315 28.76 24.11 -0.72
N GLY A 316 28.47 23.04 0.02
CA GLY A 316 27.98 23.11 1.41
C GLY A 316 26.51 23.50 1.56
N ARG A 317 25.74 23.65 0.47
CA ARG A 317 24.31 23.98 0.51
C ARG A 317 23.46 22.83 -0.02
N VAL A 318 22.36 22.53 0.67
CA VAL A 318 21.37 21.55 0.19
C VAL A 318 20.64 22.16 -1.01
N ILE A 319 20.78 21.53 -2.18
CA ILE A 319 20.16 21.97 -3.45
C ILE A 319 18.93 21.15 -3.82
N ALA A 320 18.81 19.93 -3.28
CA ALA A 320 17.66 19.07 -3.42
C ALA A 320 17.56 18.10 -2.23
N ASN A 321 16.34 17.72 -1.87
CA ASN A 321 16.04 16.57 -1.01
C ASN A 321 15.26 15.56 -1.86
N LEU A 322 15.77 14.33 -1.93
CA LEU A 322 15.27 13.27 -2.79
C LEU A 322 14.60 12.20 -1.94
N GLY A 323 13.30 11.99 -2.13
CA GLY A 323 12.53 10.93 -1.49
C GLY A 323 12.34 9.69 -2.39
N PRO A 324 11.50 8.73 -1.96
CA PRO A 324 11.23 7.48 -2.67
C PRO A 324 10.88 7.68 -4.15
N GLY A 325 11.38 6.80 -5.02
CA GLY A 325 11.18 6.87 -6.47
C GLY A 325 12.11 7.84 -7.20
N SER A 326 12.91 8.62 -6.47
CA SER A 326 13.96 9.47 -7.04
C SER A 326 15.18 8.64 -7.47
N ASN A 327 15.92 9.15 -8.44
CA ASN A 327 17.24 8.62 -8.80
C ASN A 327 18.29 9.73 -8.78
N PHE A 328 19.55 9.35 -8.55
CA PHE A 328 20.67 10.29 -8.49
C PHE A 328 22.01 9.61 -8.78
N GLY A 329 22.98 10.41 -9.20
CA GLY A 329 24.30 9.93 -9.61
C GLY A 329 24.39 9.53 -11.09
N GLU A 330 23.35 9.84 -11.85
CA GLU A 330 23.22 9.63 -13.30
C GLU A 330 24.28 10.38 -14.11
N MET A 331 24.69 11.57 -13.66
CA MET A 331 25.72 12.36 -14.34
C MET A 331 27.05 11.60 -14.41
N ALA A 332 27.46 11.03 -13.26
CA ALA A 332 28.70 10.27 -13.14
C ALA A 332 28.70 8.98 -13.97
N LEU A 333 27.51 8.45 -14.22
CA LEU A 333 27.30 7.24 -15.00
C LEU A 333 27.32 7.51 -16.51
N LEU A 334 26.77 8.64 -16.97
CA LEU A 334 26.55 8.94 -18.39
C LEU A 334 27.64 9.76 -19.07
N ASP A 335 28.21 10.75 -18.38
CA ASP A 335 29.08 11.77 -18.98
C ASP A 335 30.50 11.69 -18.41
N GLU A 336 30.82 12.52 -17.42
CA GLU A 336 32.09 12.53 -16.70
C GLU A 336 32.01 11.64 -15.45
N PRO A 337 33.00 10.78 -15.15
CA PRO A 337 32.97 9.88 -13.99
C PRO A 337 33.18 10.61 -12.64
N THR A 338 32.94 11.92 -12.55
CA THR A 338 33.08 12.73 -11.34
C THR A 338 31.70 13.07 -10.76
N ARG A 339 31.60 13.12 -9.43
CA ARG A 339 30.37 13.47 -8.72
C ARG A 339 30.17 14.99 -8.74
N SER A 340 29.03 15.46 -9.24
CA SER A 340 28.70 16.88 -9.38
C SER A 340 28.26 17.57 -8.08
N ALA A 341 27.98 16.79 -7.03
CA ALA A 341 27.56 17.21 -5.69
C ALA A 341 27.81 16.07 -4.69
N THR A 342 27.78 16.36 -3.40
CA THR A 342 27.79 15.37 -2.31
C THR A 342 26.37 14.86 -2.08
N ALA A 343 26.20 13.56 -1.84
CA ALA A 343 24.92 12.97 -1.45
C ALA A 343 25.00 12.44 -0.01
N VAL A 344 24.08 12.87 0.86
CA VAL A 344 24.02 12.49 2.28
C VAL A 344 22.62 12.04 2.64
N THR A 345 22.47 10.94 3.36
CA THR A 345 21.16 10.50 3.84
C THR A 345 20.63 11.48 4.89
N ALA A 346 19.40 11.98 4.69
CA ALA A 346 18.72 12.85 5.65
C ALA A 346 17.98 12.04 6.73
N GLU A 347 17.56 10.83 6.37
CA GLU A 347 16.91 9.82 7.22
C GLU A 347 17.59 8.47 7.00
N ASP A 348 17.24 7.46 7.79
CA ASP A 348 17.61 6.08 7.47
C ASP A 348 17.06 5.72 6.07
N ALA A 349 17.95 5.32 5.17
CA ALA A 349 17.63 5.18 3.75
C ALA A 349 17.94 3.77 3.23
N GLU A 350 17.03 3.24 2.41
CA GLU A 350 17.27 2.07 1.58
C GLU A 350 17.38 2.49 0.12
N LEU A 351 18.49 2.08 -0.50
CA LEU A 351 18.84 2.44 -1.86
C LEU A 351 18.95 1.18 -2.73
N MET A 352 18.59 1.31 -4.00
CA MET A 352 18.97 0.33 -5.03
C MET A 352 20.06 0.92 -5.89
N VAL A 353 21.16 0.18 -6.02
CA VAL A 353 22.38 0.62 -6.68
C VAL A 353 22.59 -0.18 -7.96
N ILE A 354 22.93 0.52 -9.03
CA ILE A 354 23.35 -0.08 -10.29
C ILE A 354 24.71 0.48 -10.71
N SER A 355 25.68 -0.40 -10.94
CA SER A 355 26.99 0.00 -11.43
C SER A 355 26.93 0.36 -12.92
N ARG A 356 27.89 1.16 -13.38
CA ARG A 356 28.04 1.54 -14.78
C ARG A 356 28.07 0.32 -15.68
N ASP A 357 28.92 -0.66 -15.36
CA ASP A 357 29.05 -1.87 -16.16
C ASP A 357 27.73 -2.65 -16.26
N ALA A 358 27.01 -2.79 -15.14
CA ALA A 358 25.72 -3.46 -15.12
C ALA A 358 24.66 -2.68 -15.91
N PHE A 359 24.63 -1.34 -15.79
CA PHE A 359 23.73 -0.48 -16.55
C PHE A 359 23.98 -0.59 -18.06
N PHE A 360 25.24 -0.44 -18.49
CA PHE A 360 25.58 -0.55 -19.90
C PHE A 360 25.38 -1.97 -20.45
N ALA A 361 25.59 -3.00 -19.63
CA ALA A 361 25.26 -4.38 -20.00
C ALA A 361 23.75 -4.57 -20.23
N LEU A 362 22.90 -4.00 -19.37
CA LEU A 362 21.44 -4.01 -19.58
C LEU A 362 21.05 -3.32 -20.90
N LEU A 363 21.59 -2.13 -21.15
CA LEU A 363 21.27 -1.38 -22.37
C LEU A 363 21.69 -2.14 -23.64
N LYS A 364 22.87 -2.77 -23.62
CA LYS A 364 23.37 -3.56 -24.76
C LYS A 364 22.59 -4.86 -24.94
N GLY A 365 22.17 -5.50 -23.85
CA GLY A 365 21.49 -6.80 -23.88
C GLY A 365 20.05 -6.75 -24.39
N ASN A 366 19.38 -5.59 -24.30
CA ASN A 366 18.01 -5.44 -24.77
C ASN A 366 17.74 -4.01 -25.30
N PRO A 367 17.79 -3.79 -26.62
CA PRO A 367 17.60 -2.47 -27.22
C PRO A 367 16.25 -1.80 -26.92
N LEU A 368 15.16 -2.57 -26.83
CA LEU A 368 13.83 -2.01 -26.53
C LEU A 368 13.75 -1.51 -25.08
N LEU A 369 14.28 -2.30 -24.13
CA LEU A 369 14.46 -1.88 -22.74
C LEU A 369 15.33 -0.62 -22.68
N ALA A 370 16.41 -0.57 -23.44
CA ALA A 370 17.31 0.58 -23.48
C ALA A 370 16.58 1.85 -23.90
N VAL A 371 15.78 1.79 -24.97
CA VAL A 371 14.97 2.93 -25.44
C VAL A 371 14.03 3.41 -24.33
N LYS A 372 13.33 2.50 -23.65
CA LYS A 372 12.40 2.86 -22.55
C LYS A 372 13.12 3.55 -21.39
N ILE A 373 14.23 2.96 -20.92
CA ILE A 373 15.01 3.53 -19.80
C ILE A 373 15.58 4.89 -20.18
N LEU A 374 16.22 4.99 -21.36
CA LEU A 374 16.81 6.25 -21.82
C LEU A 374 15.75 7.32 -22.03
N TRP A 375 14.59 6.98 -22.59
CA TRP A 375 13.46 7.90 -22.73
C TRP A 375 12.98 8.43 -21.38
N ASN A 376 12.74 7.55 -20.40
CA ASN A 376 12.34 7.95 -19.05
C ASN A 376 13.40 8.81 -18.35
N LEU A 377 14.68 8.52 -18.59
CA LEU A 377 15.79 9.31 -18.07
C LEU A 377 15.84 10.71 -18.72
N THR A 378 15.64 10.80 -20.04
CA THR A 378 15.54 12.08 -20.77
C THR A 378 14.36 12.91 -20.26
N LEU A 379 13.19 12.31 -20.05
CA LEU A 379 12.02 13.00 -19.50
C LEU A 379 12.32 13.59 -18.12
N ARG A 380 13.01 12.86 -17.25
CA ARG A 380 13.42 13.31 -15.91
C ARG A 380 14.45 14.43 -15.96
N LEU A 381 15.49 14.30 -16.79
CA LEU A 381 16.48 15.37 -16.98
C LEU A 381 15.81 16.65 -17.51
N SER A 382 14.88 16.51 -18.45
CA SER A 382 14.08 17.63 -18.96
C SER A 382 13.23 18.30 -17.87
N ALA A 383 12.62 17.51 -16.99
CA ALA A 383 11.88 18.04 -15.84
C ALA A 383 12.79 18.78 -14.85
N ASN A 384 13.93 18.19 -14.49
CA ASN A 384 14.92 18.80 -13.60
C ASN A 384 15.47 20.11 -14.16
N LEU A 385 15.76 20.16 -15.47
CA LEU A 385 16.17 21.38 -16.16
C LEU A 385 15.10 22.46 -16.07
N ARG A 386 13.83 22.14 -16.35
CA ARG A 386 12.73 23.12 -16.20
C ARG A 386 12.64 23.66 -14.78
N THR A 387 12.66 22.80 -13.77
CA THR A 387 12.64 23.21 -12.36
C THR A 387 13.82 24.12 -12.01
N THR A 388 15.00 23.80 -12.51
CA THR A 388 16.22 24.58 -12.27
C THR A 388 16.14 25.95 -12.95
N SER A 389 15.72 26.01 -14.21
CA SER A 389 15.50 27.26 -14.94
C SER A 389 14.43 28.15 -14.28
N SER A 390 13.33 27.56 -13.79
CA SER A 390 12.30 28.31 -13.05
C SER A 390 12.85 28.94 -11.77
N ARG A 391 13.61 28.18 -10.96
CA ARG A 391 14.24 28.68 -9.74
C ARG A 391 15.25 29.80 -10.03
N LEU A 392 16.02 29.67 -11.12
CA LEU A 392 16.97 30.71 -11.54
C LEU A 392 16.22 32.01 -11.90
N ALA A 393 15.14 31.92 -12.67
CA ALA A 393 14.33 33.07 -13.08
C ALA A 393 13.56 33.75 -11.91
N GLU A 394 13.34 33.04 -10.79
CA GLU A 394 12.81 33.63 -9.56
C GLU A 394 13.87 34.39 -8.77
N LEU A 395 15.12 33.92 -8.80
CA LEU A 395 16.25 34.59 -8.16
C LEU A 395 16.66 35.87 -8.88
N GLU A 396 16.60 35.91 -10.22
CA GLU A 396 16.88 37.11 -11.02
C GLU A 396 15.82 38.22 -10.86
N ARG A 397 14.65 37.90 -10.30
CA ARG A 397 13.58 38.88 -10.01
C ARG A 397 13.68 39.52 -8.63
N ARG A 398 14.64 39.11 -7.80
CA ARG A 398 14.95 39.70 -6.48
C ARG A 398 16.21 40.52 -6.58
#